data_AF-A0A354UBM4-F1
#
_entry.id   AF-A0A354UBM4-F1
#
_cell.length_a   1.000
_cell.length_b   1.000
_cell.length_c   1.000
_cell.angle_alpha   90.00
_cell.angle_beta   90.00
_cell.angle_gamma   90.00
#
_symmetry.space_group_name_H-M   'P 1'
#
loop_
_entity.id
_entity.type
_entity.pdbx_description
1 polymer ?
#
loop_
_entity_poly.entity_id
_entity_poly.type
_entity_poly.pdbx_seq_one_letter_code
_entity_poly.pdbx_strand_id
1 'polypeptide(L)'
;MFTVFALAKSVPLTDAQRERLMHYVTRYAKTRNGLWLNDFEFRAIALEWCYAMKPADGILGAFSFLTGKVYLQPEEIDKIARGSAWVELLAPTLIHELRHVWQFKRNKLKYILCCIPGLRQITLERDAWRETDPAQEFCDELMAAEDSFRYAQTHGGTDDAAE
;
A
#
# COMPACT_ATOMS: atom_id res chain seq x y z
N MET A 1 13.52 -15.75 3.89
CA MET A 1 12.46 -15.91 4.92
C MET A 1 12.37 -14.64 5.74
N PHE A 2 11.27 -13.92 5.58
CA PHE A 2 10.96 -12.71 6.32
C PHE A 2 10.76 -13.05 7.81
N THR A 3 11.56 -12.45 8.68
CA THR A 3 11.47 -12.65 10.14
C THR A 3 11.38 -11.30 10.85
N VAL A 4 10.88 -11.29 12.09
CA VAL A 4 10.77 -10.07 12.91
C VAL A 4 12.15 -9.38 13.07
N PHE A 5 13.24 -10.13 13.11
CA PHE A 5 14.61 -9.57 13.15
C PHE A 5 14.99 -8.84 11.86
N ALA A 6 14.41 -9.23 10.73
CA ALA A 6 14.64 -8.57 9.46
C ALA A 6 13.97 -7.18 9.41
N LEU A 7 12.93 -6.96 10.24
CA LEU A 7 12.27 -5.65 10.40
C LEU A 7 13.16 -4.60 11.07
N ALA A 8 14.21 -5.01 11.80
CA ALA A 8 15.10 -4.08 12.49
C ALA A 8 15.96 -3.24 11.53
N LYS A 9 16.10 -3.68 10.27
CA LYS A 9 16.83 -2.97 9.22
C LYS A 9 15.91 -2.12 8.32
N SER A 10 14.64 -2.00 8.69
CA SER A 10 13.68 -1.22 7.93
C SER A 10 13.95 0.28 8.07
N VAL A 11 13.65 1.03 7.01
CA VAL A 11 13.93 2.47 6.92
C VAL A 11 12.61 3.21 6.68
N PRO A 12 12.30 4.32 7.37
CA PRO A 12 11.10 5.09 7.12
C PRO A 12 10.98 5.53 5.66
N LEU A 13 9.75 5.56 5.15
CA LEU A 13 9.46 6.25 3.89
C LEU A 13 9.75 7.75 4.04
N THR A 14 10.26 8.37 2.97
CA THR A 14 10.32 9.85 2.92
C THR A 14 8.91 10.44 2.85
N ASP A 15 8.75 11.70 3.25
CA ASP A 15 7.44 12.36 3.23
C ASP A 15 6.80 12.36 1.84
N ALA A 16 7.59 12.61 0.80
CA ALA A 16 7.12 12.58 -0.59
C ALA A 16 6.64 11.18 -1.04
N GLN A 17 7.35 10.11 -0.64
CA GLN A 17 6.93 8.73 -0.94
C GLN A 17 5.63 8.40 -0.21
N ARG A 18 5.54 8.78 1.07
CA ARG A 18 4.35 8.55 1.88
C ARG A 18 3.15 9.33 1.36
N GLU A 19 3.33 10.58 0.94
CA GLU A 19 2.28 11.40 0.36
C GLU A 19 1.72 10.77 -0.91
N ARG A 20 2.58 10.29 -1.81
CA ARG A 20 2.16 9.59 -3.05
C ARG A 20 1.34 8.34 -2.74
N LEU A 21 1.77 7.49 -1.81
CA LEU A 21 0.95 6.34 -1.39
C LEU A 21 -0.40 6.78 -0.80
N MET A 22 -0.37 7.75 0.11
CA MET A 22 -1.56 8.21 0.82
C MET A 22 -2.57 8.92 -0.08
N HIS A 23 -2.14 9.46 -1.21
CA HIS A 23 -2.99 10.04 -2.25
C HIS A 23 -3.97 9.01 -2.83
N TYR A 24 -3.50 7.79 -3.11
CA TYR A 24 -4.34 6.69 -3.59
C TYR A 24 -5.23 6.14 -2.47
N VAL A 25 -4.64 5.81 -1.31
CA VAL A 25 -5.39 5.25 -0.17
C VAL A 25 -6.50 6.18 0.29
N THR A 26 -6.23 7.50 0.35
CA THR A 26 -7.24 8.50 0.74
C THR A 26 -8.40 8.58 -0.24
N ARG A 27 -8.17 8.43 -1.54
CA ARG A 27 -9.27 8.42 -2.52
C ARG A 27 -10.03 7.11 -2.46
N TYR A 28 -9.33 5.99 -2.34
CA TYR A 28 -9.96 4.68 -2.14
C TYR A 28 -10.87 4.67 -0.91
N ALA A 29 -10.46 5.29 0.20
CA ALA A 29 -11.25 5.42 1.43
C ALA A 29 -12.60 6.16 1.25
N LYS A 30 -12.78 6.90 0.14
CA LYS A 30 -14.05 7.56 -0.21
C LYS A 30 -14.99 6.68 -1.03
N THR A 31 -14.48 5.56 -1.56
CA THR A 31 -15.29 4.59 -2.31
C THR A 31 -16.11 3.73 -1.35
N ARG A 32 -17.17 3.10 -1.86
CA ARG A 32 -17.99 2.16 -1.07
C ARG A 32 -17.15 1.00 -0.50
N ASN A 33 -16.18 0.50 -1.26
CA ASN A 33 -15.33 -0.61 -0.83
C ASN A 33 -14.29 -0.17 0.21
N GLY A 34 -13.79 1.06 0.12
CA GLY A 34 -12.79 1.59 1.06
C GLY A 34 -13.35 2.21 2.35
N LEU A 35 -14.67 2.28 2.55
CA LEU A 35 -15.26 2.99 3.70
C LEU A 35 -14.73 2.51 5.06
N TRP A 36 -14.37 1.22 5.18
CA TRP A 36 -13.81 0.64 6.40
C TRP A 36 -12.49 1.28 6.85
N LEU A 37 -11.75 1.92 5.94
CA LEU A 37 -10.53 2.67 6.28
C LEU A 37 -10.83 3.83 7.23
N ASN A 38 -12.05 4.38 7.21
CA ASN A 38 -12.44 5.49 8.07
C ASN A 38 -12.76 5.07 9.52
N ASP A 39 -12.75 3.77 9.83
CA ASP A 39 -12.98 3.25 11.18
C ASP A 39 -11.75 3.46 12.11
N PHE A 40 -10.61 3.88 11.57
CA PHE A 40 -9.37 4.10 12.32
C PHE A 40 -8.49 5.17 11.66
N GLU A 41 -7.52 5.69 12.41
CA GLU A 41 -6.56 6.68 11.91
C GLU A 41 -5.48 6.04 11.02
N PHE A 42 -5.86 5.51 9.86
CA PHE A 42 -4.93 4.81 8.95
C PHE A 42 -3.75 5.67 8.50
N ARG A 43 -3.93 7.00 8.44
CA ARG A 43 -2.86 7.95 8.11
C ARG A 43 -1.77 7.97 9.16
N ALA A 44 -2.08 7.70 10.42
CA ALA A 44 -1.09 7.72 11.51
C ALA A 44 -0.22 6.44 11.56
N ILE A 45 -0.54 5.43 10.73
CA ILE A 45 0.24 4.18 10.69
C ILE A 45 1.60 4.45 10.05
N ALA A 46 2.67 4.10 10.78
CA ALA A 46 4.04 4.25 10.30
C ALA A 46 4.33 3.25 9.17
N LEU A 47 4.92 3.78 8.09
CA LEU A 47 5.31 3.02 6.90
C LEU A 47 6.84 2.96 6.80
N GLU A 48 7.39 1.78 6.59
CA GLU A 48 8.83 1.59 6.43
C GLU A 48 9.16 0.67 5.24
N TRP A 49 10.25 0.98 4.54
CA TRP A 49 10.86 0.10 3.57
C TRP A 49 11.55 -1.06 4.28
N CYS A 50 11.25 -2.30 3.88
CA CYS A 50 11.93 -3.48 4.39
C CYS A 50 12.73 -4.18 3.30
N TYR A 51 14.04 -3.91 3.25
CA TYR A 51 14.99 -4.50 2.29
C TYR A 51 15.17 -6.02 2.41
N ALA A 52 14.61 -6.63 3.45
CA ALA A 52 14.57 -8.08 3.59
C ALA A 52 13.47 -8.74 2.74
N MET A 53 12.48 -7.98 2.28
CA MET A 53 11.45 -8.46 1.35
C MET A 53 12.03 -8.53 -0.07
N LYS A 54 12.22 -9.74 -0.60
CA LYS A 54 12.75 -9.94 -1.95
C LYS A 54 11.63 -10.09 -2.97
N PRO A 55 11.74 -9.53 -4.19
CA PRO A 55 10.71 -9.67 -5.22
C PRO A 55 10.41 -11.14 -5.56
N ALA A 56 11.45 -11.99 -5.55
CA ALA A 56 11.32 -13.42 -5.80
C ALA A 56 10.47 -14.17 -4.75
N ASP A 57 10.28 -13.60 -3.56
CA ASP A 57 9.47 -14.21 -2.51
C ASP A 57 7.96 -13.87 -2.67
N GLY A 58 7.60 -12.98 -3.60
CA GLY A 58 6.21 -12.55 -3.86
C GLY A 58 5.58 -11.69 -2.74
N ILE A 59 6.37 -11.30 -1.74
CA ILE A 59 5.91 -10.49 -0.59
C ILE A 59 6.21 -9.02 -0.88
N LEU A 60 5.16 -8.24 -1.14
CA LEU A 60 5.26 -6.80 -1.42
C LEU A 60 5.00 -5.94 -0.18
N GLY A 61 4.36 -6.49 0.86
CA GLY A 61 4.00 -5.80 2.08
C GLY A 61 3.85 -6.74 3.27
N ALA A 62 3.88 -6.16 4.48
CA ALA A 62 3.53 -6.86 5.71
C ALA A 62 3.18 -5.88 6.84
N PHE A 63 2.04 -6.10 7.49
CA PHE A 63 1.73 -5.52 8.79
C PHE A 63 2.30 -6.37 9.94
N SER A 64 2.93 -5.72 10.92
CA SER A 64 3.34 -6.36 12.18
C SER A 64 2.59 -5.77 13.36
N PHE A 65 1.77 -6.60 14.02
CA PHE A 65 1.06 -6.19 15.23
C PHE A 65 2.01 -5.93 16.42
N LEU A 66 3.23 -6.48 16.41
CA LEU A 66 4.23 -6.27 17.46
C LEU A 66 4.80 -4.85 17.42
N THR A 67 5.03 -4.31 16.23
CA THR A 67 5.56 -2.95 16.07
C THR A 67 4.47 -1.93 15.76
N GLY A 68 3.29 -2.38 15.35
CA GLY A 68 2.19 -1.51 14.90
C GLY A 68 2.49 -0.79 13.58
N LYS A 69 3.42 -1.33 12.78
CA LYS A 69 3.90 -0.70 11.54
C LYS A 69 3.54 -1.55 10.32
N VAL A 70 3.45 -0.89 9.16
CA VAL A 70 3.38 -1.54 7.86
C VAL A 70 4.74 -1.42 7.18
N TYR A 71 5.22 -2.55 6.70
CA TYR A 71 6.46 -2.67 5.95
C TYR A 71 6.13 -2.89 4.48
N LEU A 72 6.83 -2.20 3.59
CA LEU A 72 6.66 -2.32 2.16
C LEU A 72 7.97 -2.74 1.51
N GLN A 73 7.87 -3.47 0.41
CA GLN A 73 9.03 -3.85 -0.38
C GLN A 73 9.61 -2.62 -1.08
N PRO A 74 10.89 -2.27 -0.83
CA PRO A 74 11.54 -1.23 -1.60
C PRO A 74 11.76 -1.70 -3.04
N GLU A 75 11.79 -0.75 -3.97
CA GLU A 75 12.35 -1.02 -5.30
C GLU A 75 13.83 -1.40 -5.15
N GLU A 76 14.44 -2.02 -6.17
CA GLU A 76 15.90 -2.20 -6.17
C GLU A 76 16.58 -0.86 -5.83
N ILE A 77 17.54 -0.88 -4.88
CA ILE A 77 18.14 0.31 -4.25
C ILE A 77 18.58 1.37 -5.27
N ASP A 78 19.01 0.95 -6.45
CA ASP A 78 19.52 1.81 -7.53
C ASP A 78 18.43 2.60 -8.29
N LYS A 79 17.14 2.26 -8.12
CA LYS A 79 15.99 2.90 -8.82
C LYS A 79 15.13 3.80 -7.93
N ILE A 80 15.23 3.64 -6.60
CA ILE A 80 14.51 4.44 -5.60
C ILE A 80 14.81 5.94 -5.73
N ALA A 81 16.00 6.31 -6.25
CA ALA A 81 16.48 7.68 -6.34
C ALA A 81 15.70 8.58 -7.33
N ARG A 82 14.76 8.06 -8.12
CA ARG A 82 14.03 8.82 -9.16
C ARG A 82 12.53 8.67 -9.08
N GLY A 83 11.91 9.04 -7.95
CA GLY A 83 10.45 9.26 -7.89
C GLY A 83 9.62 8.14 -8.51
N SER A 84 10.03 6.89 -8.33
CA SER A 84 9.60 5.79 -9.18
C SER A 84 8.10 5.50 -9.06
N ALA A 85 7.49 5.03 -10.15
CA ALA A 85 6.12 4.53 -10.19
C ALA A 85 5.89 3.37 -9.20
N TRP A 86 6.97 2.74 -8.71
CA TRP A 86 6.91 1.66 -7.71
C TRP A 86 6.12 2.02 -6.46
N VAL A 87 6.28 3.26 -5.97
CA VAL A 87 5.55 3.74 -4.79
C VAL A 87 4.05 3.74 -5.03
N GLU A 88 3.61 4.09 -6.24
CA GLU A 88 2.20 4.15 -6.61
C GLU A 88 1.63 2.74 -6.84
N LEU A 89 2.44 1.84 -7.46
CA LEU A 89 2.10 0.42 -7.64
C LEU A 89 1.90 -0.34 -6.32
N LEU A 90 2.48 0.14 -5.22
CA LEU A 90 2.29 -0.45 -3.89
C LEU A 90 1.03 0.03 -3.17
N ALA A 91 0.24 0.96 -3.73
CA ALA A 91 -0.97 1.44 -3.07
C ALA A 91 -2.00 0.33 -2.80
N PRO A 92 -2.30 -0.60 -3.73
CA PRO A 92 -3.16 -1.76 -3.44
C PRO A 92 -2.59 -2.65 -2.34
N THR A 93 -1.28 -2.90 -2.36
CA THR A 93 -0.59 -3.64 -1.28
C THR A 93 -0.75 -2.94 0.06
N LEU A 94 -0.58 -1.62 0.12
CA LEU A 94 -0.78 -0.87 1.34
C LEU A 94 -2.24 -0.97 1.84
N ILE A 95 -3.24 -0.92 0.95
CA ILE A 95 -4.65 -1.12 1.32
C ILE A 95 -4.87 -2.51 1.93
N HIS A 96 -4.26 -3.54 1.34
CA HIS A 96 -4.26 -4.90 1.88
C HIS A 96 -3.67 -4.95 3.31
N GLU A 97 -2.49 -4.36 3.52
CA GLU A 97 -1.87 -4.33 4.86
C GLU A 97 -2.68 -3.50 5.86
N LEU A 98 -3.31 -2.41 5.42
CA LEU A 98 -4.23 -1.63 6.25
C LEU A 98 -5.47 -2.44 6.64
N ARG A 99 -5.88 -3.42 5.84
CA ARG A 99 -6.96 -4.34 6.24
C ARG A 99 -6.55 -5.19 7.43
N HIS A 100 -5.30 -5.66 7.47
CA HIS A 100 -4.76 -6.32 8.65
C HIS A 100 -4.69 -5.39 9.87
N VAL A 101 -4.34 -4.12 9.68
CA VAL A 101 -4.40 -3.12 10.76
C VAL A 101 -5.83 -2.99 11.29
N TRP A 102 -6.82 -2.85 10.41
CA TRP A 102 -8.23 -2.74 10.80
C TRP A 102 -8.71 -3.99 11.55
N GLN A 103 -8.40 -5.19 11.05
CA GLN A 103 -8.74 -6.47 11.71
C GLN A 103 -8.14 -6.52 13.13
N PHE A 104 -6.89 -6.11 13.30
CA PHE A 104 -6.23 -6.06 14.60
C PHE A 104 -6.84 -5.01 15.54
N LYS A 105 -7.13 -3.80 15.03
CA LYS A 105 -7.73 -2.71 15.81
C LYS A 105 -9.16 -3.07 16.26
N ARG A 106 -9.92 -3.77 15.43
CA ARG A 106 -11.29 -4.20 15.72
C ARG A 106 -11.36 -5.31 16.78
N ASN A 107 -10.48 -6.31 16.71
CA ASN A 107 -10.40 -7.34 17.74
C ASN A 107 -9.00 -7.97 17.81
N LYS A 108 -8.18 -7.45 18.72
CA LYS A 108 -6.78 -7.87 18.91
C LYS A 108 -6.64 -9.36 19.24
N LEU A 109 -7.49 -9.88 20.12
CA LEU A 109 -7.42 -11.29 20.56
C LEU A 109 -7.77 -12.24 19.40
N LYS A 110 -8.85 -11.94 18.67
CA LYS A 110 -9.23 -12.71 17.48
C LYS A 110 -8.12 -12.66 16.44
N TYR A 111 -7.54 -11.48 16.20
CA TYR A 111 -6.45 -11.32 15.25
C TYR A 111 -5.26 -12.21 15.60
N ILE A 112 -4.78 -12.17 16.85
CA ILE A 112 -3.64 -12.98 17.33
C ILE A 112 -3.93 -14.48 17.19
N LEU A 113 -5.12 -14.94 17.58
CA LEU A 113 -5.51 -16.35 17.41
C LEU A 113 -5.54 -16.76 15.94
N CYS A 114 -5.99 -15.87 15.06
CA CYS A 114 -6.01 -16.09 13.62
C CYS A 114 -4.64 -15.95 12.95
N CYS A 115 -3.57 -15.53 13.63
CA CYS A 115 -2.22 -15.51 13.07
C CYS A 115 -1.57 -16.91 12.98
N ILE A 116 -2.18 -17.94 13.58
CA ILE A 116 -1.69 -19.33 13.50
C ILE A 116 -1.65 -19.78 12.02
N PRO A 117 -0.56 -20.43 11.56
CA PRO A 117 -0.47 -20.96 10.20
C PRO A 117 -1.69 -21.81 9.83
N GLY A 118 -2.20 -21.65 8.60
CA GLY A 118 -3.44 -22.29 8.15
C GLY A 118 -4.70 -21.48 8.49
N LEU A 119 -4.92 -21.16 9.77
CA LEU A 119 -6.03 -20.28 10.18
C LEU A 119 -5.90 -18.90 9.56
N ARG A 120 -4.68 -18.37 9.51
CA ARG A 120 -4.36 -17.09 8.88
C ARG A 120 -4.85 -17.03 7.44
N GLN A 121 -4.66 -18.11 6.67
CA GLN A 121 -4.96 -18.09 5.24
C GLN A 121 -6.47 -18.11 4.98
N ILE A 122 -7.22 -18.87 5.80
CA ILE A 122 -8.68 -18.98 5.65
C ILE A 122 -9.45 -17.81 6.30
N THR A 123 -8.81 -17.06 7.21
CA THR A 123 -9.43 -15.95 7.93
C THR A 123 -8.87 -14.60 7.51
N LEU A 124 -7.70 -14.21 8.03
CA LEU A 124 -7.12 -12.88 7.89
C LEU A 124 -6.78 -12.57 6.43
N GLU A 125 -6.05 -13.46 5.77
CA GLU A 125 -5.62 -13.29 4.38
C GLU A 125 -6.82 -13.37 3.46
N ARG A 126 -7.71 -14.34 3.62
CA ARG A 126 -8.92 -14.43 2.77
C ARG A 126 -9.75 -13.15 2.82
N ASP A 127 -9.88 -12.53 3.99
CA ASP A 127 -10.58 -11.26 4.14
C ASP A 127 -9.78 -10.09 3.52
N ALA A 128 -8.46 -10.06 3.68
CA ALA A 128 -7.61 -9.05 3.06
C ALA A 128 -7.58 -9.15 1.52
N TRP A 129 -7.52 -10.37 0.97
CA TRP A 129 -7.54 -10.64 -0.47
C TRP A 129 -8.85 -10.21 -1.14
N ARG A 130 -9.98 -10.28 -0.42
CA ARG A 130 -11.27 -9.77 -0.94
C ARG A 130 -11.26 -8.27 -1.19
N GLU A 131 -10.43 -7.54 -0.46
CA GLU A 131 -10.27 -6.08 -0.62
C GLU A 131 -9.19 -5.75 -1.65
N THR A 132 -8.32 -6.71 -2.01
CA THR A 132 -7.23 -6.49 -2.97
C THR A 132 -7.75 -6.22 -4.38
N ASP A 133 -8.63 -7.05 -4.94
CA ASP A 133 -9.08 -6.88 -6.34
C ASP A 133 -9.76 -5.51 -6.57
N PRO A 134 -10.71 -5.06 -5.73
CA PRO A 134 -11.31 -3.74 -5.90
C PRO A 134 -10.33 -2.58 -5.65
N ALA A 135 -9.33 -2.78 -4.79
CA ALA A 135 -8.28 -1.78 -4.56
C ALA A 135 -7.34 -1.67 -5.76
N GLN A 136 -6.97 -2.81 -6.37
CA GLN A 136 -6.13 -2.88 -7.55
C GLN A 136 -6.81 -2.19 -8.73
N GLU A 137 -8.04 -2.58 -9.06
CA GLU A 137 -8.84 -1.98 -10.13
C GLU A 137 -8.94 -0.45 -9.96
N PHE A 138 -9.30 0.01 -8.76
CA PHE A 138 -9.38 1.44 -8.46
C PHE A 138 -8.04 2.18 -8.64
N CYS A 139 -6.93 1.59 -8.17
CA CYS A 139 -5.63 2.24 -8.26
C CYS A 139 -5.13 2.30 -9.71
N ASP A 140 -5.35 1.24 -10.49
CA ASP A 140 -4.98 1.17 -11.90
C ASP A 140 -5.76 2.20 -12.73
N GLU A 141 -7.08 2.32 -12.51
CA GLU A 141 -7.92 3.33 -13.14
C GLU A 141 -7.47 4.76 -12.80
N LEU A 142 -7.20 5.01 -11.50
CA LEU A 142 -6.76 6.32 -11.05
C LEU A 142 -5.38 6.69 -11.63
N MET A 143 -4.45 5.75 -11.68
CA MET A 143 -3.12 5.95 -12.26
C MET A 143 -3.23 6.25 -13.76
N ALA A 144 -4.02 5.48 -14.50
CA ALA A 144 -4.24 5.70 -15.92
C ALA A 144 -4.87 7.08 -16.21
N ALA A 145 -5.81 7.52 -15.38
CA ALA A 145 -6.44 8.83 -15.50
C ALA A 145 -5.44 9.97 -15.23
N GLU A 146 -4.60 9.83 -14.21
CA GLU A 146 -3.60 10.85 -13.84
C GLU A 146 -2.48 10.95 -14.87
N ASP A 147 -2.01 9.82 -15.41
CA ASP A 147 -1.01 9.80 -16.47
C ASP A 147 -1.56 10.38 -17.78
N SER A 148 -2.81 10.07 -18.13
CA SER A 148 -3.48 10.68 -19.29
C SER A 148 -3.60 12.20 -19.15
N PHE A 149 -3.92 12.68 -17.95
CA PHE A 149 -4.00 14.12 -17.66
C PHE A 149 -2.63 14.80 -17.74
N ARG A 150 -1.59 14.18 -17.16
CA ARG A 150 -0.19 14.67 -17.26
C ARG A 150 0.28 14.72 -18.71
N TYR A 151 -0.06 13.71 -19.52
CA TYR A 151 0.26 13.68 -20.94
C TYR A 151 -0.42 14.84 -21.69
N ALA A 152 -1.72 15.05 -21.46
CA ALA A 152 -2.47 16.15 -22.07
C ALA A 152 -1.93 17.54 -21.68
N GLN A 153 -1.50 17.74 -20.43
CA GLN A 153 -0.88 19.01 -20.01
C GLN A 153 0.49 19.27 -20.64
N THR A 154 1.26 18.21 -20.89
CA THR A 154 2.63 18.33 -21.43
C THR A 154 2.65 18.39 -22.96
N HIS A 155 1.65 17.82 -23.64
CA HIS A 155 1.61 17.70 -25.11
C HIS A 155 0.39 18.38 -25.77
N GLY A 156 -0.62 18.78 -25.01
CA GLY A 156 -1.82 19.48 -25.51
C GLY A 156 -1.71 21.01 -25.47
N GLY A 157 -0.51 21.56 -25.22
CA GLY A 157 -0.24 23.01 -25.13
C GLY A 157 0.17 23.67 -26.46
N THR A 158 -0.02 23.00 -27.59
CA THR A 158 0.22 23.55 -28.93
C THR A 158 -0.91 23.08 -29.84
N ASP A 159 -1.94 23.91 -30.01
CA ASP A 159 -2.74 24.03 -31.25
C ASP A 159 -3.97 24.97 -31.07
N ASP A 160 -3.78 26.15 -30.49
CA ASP A 160 -4.78 27.24 -30.57
C ASP A 160 -4.12 28.64 -30.50
N ALA A 161 -3.04 28.83 -31.26
CA ALA A 161 -2.42 30.15 -31.45
C ALA A 161 -1.84 30.32 -32.88
N ALA A 162 -2.67 30.01 -33.88
CA ALA A 162 -2.62 30.49 -35.27
C ALA A 162 -3.98 30.07 -35.86
N GLU A 163 -4.85 30.90 -36.39
CA GLU A 163 -4.75 32.20 -37.06
C GLU A 163 -6.14 32.88 -36.98
#